data_AF-A0A1V5X0F5-F1
#
_entry.id   AF-A0A1V5X0F5-F1
#
_cell.length_a   1.000
_cell.length_b   1.000
_cell.length_c   1.000
_cell.angle_alpha   90.00
_cell.angle_beta   90.00
_cell.angle_gamma   90.00
#
_symmetry.space_group_name_H-M   'P 1'
#
loop_
_entity.id
_entity.type
_entity.pdbx_description
1 polymer ?
#
loop_
_entity_poly.entity_id
_entity_poly.type
_entity_poly.pdbx_seq_one_letter_code
_entity_poly.pdbx_strand_id
1 'polypeptide(L)'
;MPNQVPYFWEAIKFASTQADEVNSKDLQPYLNELLHALLSSKAQCFVALDDKKVLTGILITRLGVDKITGDSFLLLQSVYAWKALSNEIWREAYELFSAFARKEKCKYLLLTSRNPAIWERVENLGFRESNRTFIMNIF
;
A
#
# COMPACT_ATOMS: atom_id res chain seq x y z
N MET A 1 -2.37 -7.77 13.46
CA MET A 1 -1.54 -7.98 14.67
C MET A 1 -0.10 -8.24 14.23
N PRO A 2 0.93 -7.66 14.89
CA PRO A 2 2.33 -7.83 14.49
C PRO A 2 2.84 -9.28 14.46
N ASN A 3 2.23 -10.17 15.25
CA ASN A 3 2.56 -11.59 15.33
C ASN A 3 2.34 -12.39 14.02
N GLN A 4 1.54 -11.88 13.09
CA GLN A 4 1.31 -12.52 11.78
C GLN A 4 2.33 -12.10 10.72
N VAL A 5 3.09 -11.02 10.96
CA VAL A 5 4.07 -10.49 10.01
C VAL A 5 5.13 -11.54 9.64
N PRO A 6 5.73 -12.30 10.59
CA PRO A 6 6.71 -13.33 10.23
C PRO A 6 6.17 -14.41 9.29
N TYR A 7 4.90 -14.79 9.45
CA TYR A 7 4.27 -15.82 8.60
C TYR A 7 4.15 -15.39 7.14
N PHE A 8 3.87 -14.11 6.90
CA PHE A 8 3.74 -13.55 5.55
C PHE A 8 5.00 -12.86 5.03
N TRP A 9 6.10 -12.86 5.79
CA TRP A 9 7.23 -11.97 5.53
C TRP A 9 7.86 -12.16 4.15
N GLU A 10 8.03 -13.41 3.70
CA GLU A 10 8.55 -13.68 2.35
C GLU A 10 7.66 -13.12 1.24
N ALA A 11 6.34 -13.27 1.40
CA ALA A 11 5.38 -12.75 0.44
C ALA A 11 5.31 -11.21 0.49
N ILE A 12 5.40 -10.61 1.67
CA ILE A 12 5.46 -9.16 1.87
C ILE A 12 6.70 -8.60 1.16
N LYS A 13 7.89 -9.15 1.42
CA LYS A 13 9.13 -8.73 0.75
C LYS A 13 8.98 -8.76 -0.77
N PHE A 14 8.47 -9.88 -1.30
CA PHE A 14 8.27 -10.02 -2.73
C PHE A 14 7.30 -8.96 -3.27
N ALA A 15 6.10 -8.88 -2.71
CA ALA A 15 5.07 -7.94 -3.15
C ALA A 15 5.54 -6.48 -3.12
N SER A 16 6.14 -6.06 -1.99
CA SER A 16 6.55 -4.67 -1.78
C SER A 16 7.69 -4.25 -2.69
N THR A 17 8.65 -5.15 -2.93
CA THR A 17 9.81 -4.84 -3.78
C THR A 17 9.44 -4.78 -5.26
N GLN A 18 8.47 -5.60 -5.69
CA GLN A 18 7.93 -5.56 -7.05
C GLN A 18 7.05 -4.32 -7.27
N ALA A 19 6.13 -4.02 -6.35
CA ALA A 19 5.20 -2.90 -6.49
C ALA A 19 5.90 -1.54 -6.42
N ASP A 20 6.93 -1.41 -5.58
CA ASP A 20 7.66 -0.16 -5.38
C ASP A 20 8.91 -0.06 -6.29
N GLU A 21 9.15 -1.06 -7.16
CA GLU A 21 10.29 -1.14 -8.09
C GLU A 21 11.65 -0.94 -7.40
N VAL A 22 11.83 -1.57 -6.24
CA VAL A 22 13.03 -1.40 -5.40
C VAL A 22 14.22 -2.08 -6.07
N ASN A 23 15.28 -1.31 -6.33
CA ASN A 23 16.50 -1.83 -6.94
C ASN A 23 17.34 -2.65 -5.92
N SER A 24 18.32 -3.40 -6.41
CA SER A 24 19.14 -4.29 -5.57
C SER A 24 19.99 -3.56 -4.52
N LYS A 25 20.40 -2.30 -4.78
CA LYS A 25 21.22 -1.51 -3.85
C LYS A 25 20.40 -1.01 -2.66
N ASP A 26 19.13 -0.69 -2.90
CA ASP A 26 18.22 -0.13 -1.89
C ASP A 26 17.38 -1.20 -1.18
N LEU A 27 17.49 -2.46 -1.61
CA LEU A 27 16.68 -3.58 -1.14
C LEU A 27 16.74 -3.79 0.39
N GLN A 28 17.95 -3.90 0.94
CA GLN A 28 18.11 -4.16 2.38
C GLN A 28 17.61 -2.99 3.26
N PRO A 29 18.02 -1.72 3.00
CA PRO A 29 17.47 -0.58 3.74
C PRO A 29 15.95 -0.51 3.70
N TYR A 30 15.37 -0.69 2.51
CA TYR A 30 13.92 -0.66 2.31
C TYR A 30 13.20 -1.75 3.14
N LEU A 31 13.66 -2.99 3.06
CA LEU A 31 13.02 -4.11 3.76
C LEU A 31 13.16 -4.01 5.29
N ASN A 32 14.29 -3.52 5.79
CA ASN A 32 14.49 -3.31 7.21
C ASN A 32 13.54 -2.23 7.76
N GLU A 33 13.39 -1.13 7.04
CA GLU A 33 12.45 -0.06 7.41
C GLU A 33 11.01 -0.57 7.40
N LEU A 34 10.62 -1.30 6.34
CA LEU A 34 9.27 -1.85 6.21
C LEU A 34 8.97 -2.86 7.33
N LEU A 35 9.89 -3.77 7.63
CA LEU A 35 9.73 -4.74 8.72
C LEU A 35 9.53 -4.03 10.05
N HIS A 36 10.37 -3.05 10.34
CA HIS A 36 10.25 -2.25 11.56
C HIS A 36 8.91 -1.50 11.63
N ALA A 37 8.45 -0.92 10.52
CA ALA A 37 7.16 -0.25 10.45
C ALA A 37 5.99 -1.21 10.71
N LEU A 38 6.01 -2.42 10.15
CA LEU A 38 5.00 -3.45 10.36
C LEU A 38 4.98 -3.96 11.80
N LEU A 39 6.15 -4.21 12.39
CA LEU A 39 6.27 -4.70 13.77
C LEU A 39 5.88 -3.63 14.81
N SER A 40 6.13 -2.36 14.50
CA SER A 40 5.76 -1.21 15.35
C SER A 40 4.35 -0.68 15.10
N SER A 41 3.55 -1.34 14.24
CA SER A 41 2.21 -0.91 13.84
C SER A 41 2.14 0.48 13.16
N LYS A 42 3.29 1.01 12.70
CA LYS A 42 3.34 2.23 11.87
C LYS A 42 2.93 1.96 10.43
N ALA A 43 3.03 0.70 10.01
CA ALA A 43 2.44 0.18 8.80
C ALA A 43 1.52 -1.00 9.11
N GLN A 44 0.57 -1.26 8.23
CA GLN A 44 -0.29 -2.43 8.30
C GLN A 44 -0.25 -3.17 6.97
N CYS A 45 -0.35 -4.49 7.04
CA CYS A 45 -0.42 -5.35 5.87
C CYS A 45 -1.78 -6.05 5.84
N PHE A 46 -2.49 -5.88 4.73
CA PHE A 46 -3.72 -6.59 4.41
C PHE A 46 -3.40 -7.64 3.34
N VAL A 47 -3.96 -8.83 3.51
CA VAL A 47 -3.77 -9.95 2.58
C VAL A 47 -5.10 -10.31 1.96
N ALA A 48 -5.11 -10.53 0.65
CA ALA A 48 -6.24 -11.11 -0.07
C ALA A 48 -5.98 -12.60 -0.25
N LEU A 49 -6.96 -13.42 0.13
CA LEU A 49 -6.94 -14.87 -0.05
C LEU A 49 -8.09 -15.28 -0.97
N ASP A 50 -7.89 -16.29 -1.81
CA ASP A 50 -8.99 -16.93 -2.55
C ASP A 50 -9.75 -17.96 -1.67
N ASP A 51 -10.79 -18.58 -2.23
CA ASP A 51 -11.61 -19.59 -1.56
C ASP A 51 -10.81 -20.80 -1.05
N LYS A 52 -9.64 -21.06 -1.66
CA LYS A 52 -8.71 -22.13 -1.26
C LYS A 52 -7.67 -21.65 -0.26
N LYS A 53 -7.82 -20.43 0.28
CA LYS A 53 -6.89 -19.76 1.20
C LYS A 53 -5.51 -19.52 0.59
N VAL A 54 -5.41 -19.46 -0.74
CA VAL A 54 -4.16 -19.10 -1.43
C VAL A 54 -4.04 -17.59 -1.45
N LEU A 55 -2.85 -17.08 -1.14
CA LEU A 55 -2.53 -15.66 -1.20
C LEU A 55 -2.61 -15.15 -2.64
N THR A 56 -3.50 -14.18 -2.88
CA THR A 56 -3.72 -13.58 -4.20
C THR A 56 -3.28 -12.12 -4.28
N GLY A 57 -3.16 -11.43 -3.15
CA GLY A 57 -2.70 -10.04 -3.12
C GLY A 57 -2.26 -9.55 -1.74
N ILE A 58 -1.48 -8.48 -1.75
CA ILE A 58 -0.99 -7.77 -0.58
C ILE A 58 -1.23 -6.26 -0.78
N LEU A 59 -1.71 -5.61 0.29
CA LEU A 59 -1.81 -4.16 0.40
C LEU A 59 -1.10 -3.74 1.68
N ILE A 60 -0.16 -2.80 1.56
CA ILE A 60 0.52 -2.18 2.71
C ILE A 60 0.01 -0.75 2.87
N THR A 61 -0.40 -0.40 4.08
CA THR A 61 -0.88 0.95 4.41
C THR A 61 -0.05 1.61 5.51
N ARG A 62 -0.06 2.95 5.54
CA ARG A 62 0.53 3.76 6.61
C ARG A 62 -0.38 4.92 6.97
N LEU A 63 -0.42 5.25 8.25
CA LEU A 63 -1.00 6.51 8.71
C LEU A 63 0.03 7.62 8.52
N GLY A 64 -0.41 8.76 8.00
CA GLY A 64 0.41 9.94 7.81
C GLY A 64 -0.35 11.22 8.15
N VAL A 65 0.40 12.31 8.16
CA VAL A 65 -0.12 13.67 8.34
C VAL A 65 0.48 14.54 7.26
N ASP A 66 -0.36 15.28 6.56
CA ASP A 66 0.06 16.28 5.60
C ASP A 66 0.67 17.46 6.35
N LYS A 67 1.92 17.78 6.04
CA LYS A 67 2.66 18.81 6.77
C LYS A 67 2.20 20.23 6.44
N ILE A 68 1.48 20.42 5.34
CA ILE A 68 0.96 21.72 4.91
C ILE A 68 -0.39 21.99 5.57
N THR A 69 -1.30 21.02 5.53
CA THR A 69 -2.67 21.22 6.04
C THR A 69 -2.87 20.73 7.48
N GLY A 70 -1.99 19.85 7.97
CA GLY A 70 -2.17 19.15 9.24
C GLY A 70 -3.18 18.00 9.18
N ASP A 71 -3.74 17.71 8.00
CA ASP A 71 -4.74 16.66 7.85
C ASP A 71 -4.11 15.26 7.90
N SER A 72 -4.75 14.35 8.63
CA SER A 72 -4.36 12.94 8.65
C SER A 72 -4.82 12.21 7.40
N PHE A 73 -4.02 11.26 6.94
CA PHE A 73 -4.35 10.43 5.78
C PHE A 73 -3.95 8.97 5.99
N LEU A 74 -4.62 8.08 5.26
CA LEU A 74 -4.18 6.70 5.10
C LEU A 74 -3.51 6.55 3.74
N LEU A 75 -2.20 6.34 3.74
CA LEU A 75 -1.44 6.02 2.54
C LEU A 75 -1.60 4.54 2.21
N LEU A 76 -2.09 4.24 1.02
CA LEU A 76 -2.01 2.94 0.36
C LEU A 76 -0.62 2.87 -0.30
N GLN A 77 0.38 2.46 0.47
CA GLN A 77 1.78 2.55 0.09
C GLN A 77 2.11 1.60 -1.06
N SER A 78 1.72 0.33 -0.93
CA SER A 78 2.16 -0.72 -1.83
C SER A 78 0.99 -1.67 -2.10
N VAL A 79 0.69 -1.90 -3.39
CA VAL A 79 -0.40 -2.80 -3.81
C VAL A 79 0.14 -3.78 -4.82
N TYR A 80 0.02 -5.07 -4.51
CA TYR A 80 0.46 -6.15 -5.38
C TYR A 80 -0.60 -7.23 -5.46
N ALA A 81 -0.79 -7.78 -6.67
CA ALA A 81 -1.65 -8.94 -6.89
C ALA A 81 -0.92 -9.94 -7.80
N TRP A 82 -0.87 -11.21 -7.39
CA TRP A 82 -0.27 -12.29 -8.19
C TRP A 82 -1.14 -12.68 -9.39
N LYS A 83 -2.42 -12.32 -9.36
CA LYS A 83 -3.38 -12.51 -10.44
C LYS A 83 -4.23 -11.26 -10.56
N ALA A 84 -4.80 -11.04 -11.74
CA ALA A 84 -5.75 -9.97 -11.94
C ALA A 84 -6.92 -10.12 -10.93
N LEU A 85 -7.12 -9.10 -10.10
CA LEU A 85 -8.25 -9.06 -9.17
C LEU A 85 -9.49 -8.53 -9.90
N SER A 86 -10.64 -9.13 -9.60
CA SER A 86 -11.94 -8.66 -10.10
C SER A 86 -12.25 -7.26 -9.54
N ASN A 87 -13.13 -6.52 -10.23
CA ASN A 87 -13.59 -5.22 -9.75
C ASN A 87 -14.30 -5.31 -8.39
N GLU A 88 -14.92 -6.46 -8.10
CA GLU A 88 -15.57 -6.73 -6.83
C GLU A 88 -14.57 -6.79 -5.67
N ILE A 89 -13.46 -7.53 -5.83
CA ILE A 89 -12.39 -7.59 -4.81
C ILE A 89 -11.80 -6.21 -4.56
N TRP A 90 -11.61 -5.40 -5.61
CA TRP A 90 -11.14 -4.03 -5.48
C TRP A 90 -12.11 -3.13 -4.71
N ARG A 91 -13.42 -3.27 -4.97
CA ARG A 91 -14.46 -2.53 -4.26
C ARG A 91 -14.52 -2.93 -2.79
N GLU A 92 -14.44 -4.23 -2.48
CA GLU A 92 -14.39 -4.73 -1.11
C GLU A 92 -13.15 -4.25 -0.36
N ALA A 93 -11.98 -4.30 -1.01
CA ALA A 93 -10.75 -3.74 -0.46
C ALA A 93 -10.94 -2.24 -0.19
N TYR A 94 -11.57 -1.50 -1.11
CA TYR A 94 -11.86 -0.09 -0.95
C TYR A 94 -12.74 0.24 0.24
N GLU A 95 -13.82 -0.50 0.43
CA GLU A 95 -14.67 -0.36 1.60
C GLU A 95 -13.89 -0.66 2.89
N LEU A 96 -13.06 -1.69 2.88
CA LEU A 96 -12.24 -2.07 4.04
C LEU A 96 -11.26 -0.96 4.44
N PHE A 97 -10.46 -0.44 3.51
CA PHE A 97 -9.49 0.59 3.84
C PHE A 97 -10.14 1.96 4.07
N SER A 98 -11.30 2.24 3.46
CA SER A 98 -12.09 3.43 3.76
C SER A 98 -12.65 3.38 5.18
N ALA A 99 -13.19 2.24 5.60
CA ALA A 99 -13.67 2.03 6.96
C ALA A 99 -12.52 2.15 7.97
N PHE A 100 -11.35 1.58 7.65
CA PHE A 100 -10.16 1.71 8.48
C PHE A 100 -9.69 3.17 8.59
N ALA A 101 -9.59 3.89 7.47
CA ALA A 101 -9.23 5.31 7.46
C ALA A 101 -10.19 6.17 8.29
N ARG A 102 -11.51 5.94 8.19
CA ARG A 102 -12.53 6.64 9.00
C ARG A 102 -12.36 6.35 10.49
N LYS A 103 -12.09 5.09 10.86
CA LYS A 103 -11.82 4.70 12.25
C LYS A 103 -10.59 5.42 12.81
N GLU A 104 -9.53 5.52 12.03
CA GLU A 104 -8.31 6.25 12.40
C GLU A 104 -8.42 7.78 12.22
N LYS A 105 -9.62 8.28 11.91
CA LYS A 105 -9.93 9.70 11.71
C LYS A 105 -9.08 10.36 10.62
N CYS A 106 -8.69 9.60 9.60
CA CYS A 106 -8.08 10.13 8.38
C CYS A 106 -9.11 10.95 7.60
N LYS A 107 -8.68 12.10 7.08
CA LYS A 107 -9.51 12.95 6.22
C LYS A 107 -9.62 12.42 4.80
N TYR A 108 -8.56 11.77 4.31
CA TYR A 108 -8.52 11.20 2.97
C TYR A 108 -7.63 9.96 2.89
N LEU A 109 -7.86 9.20 1.82
CA LEU A 109 -6.97 8.15 1.36
C LEU A 109 -5.95 8.76 0.39
N LEU A 110 -4.71 8.32 0.49
CA LEU A 110 -3.64 8.72 -0.41
C LEU A 110 -3.09 7.47 -1.08
N LEU A 111 -2.80 7.55 -2.37
CA LEU A 111 -2.08 6.50 -3.09
C LEU A 111 -1.07 7.16 -4.02
N THR A 112 0.12 6.55 -4.08
CA THR A 112 1.15 6.92 -5.05
C THR A 112 1.60 5.64 -5.74
N SER A 113 1.70 5.65 -7.06
CA SER A 113 2.20 4.52 -7.83
C SER A 113 2.95 5.01 -9.05
N ARG A 114 3.87 4.21 -9.55
CA ARG A 114 4.50 4.40 -10.87
C ARG A 114 3.79 3.62 -11.97
N ASN A 115 2.84 2.76 -11.62
CA ASN A 115 2.13 1.90 -12.55
C ASN A 115 0.84 2.60 -13.06
N PRO A 116 0.75 2.97 -14.35
CA PRO A 116 -0.43 3.64 -14.90
C PRO A 116 -1.72 2.83 -14.77
N ALA A 117 -1.64 1.49 -14.80
CA ALA A 117 -2.81 0.63 -14.64
C ALA A 117 -3.42 0.73 -13.23
N ILE A 118 -2.64 1.15 -12.23
CA ILE A 118 -3.19 1.44 -10.89
C ILE A 118 -3.92 2.78 -10.91
N TRP A 119 -3.41 3.80 -11.60
CA TRP A 119 -4.04 5.12 -11.69
C TRP A 119 -5.45 5.03 -12.28
N GLU A 120 -5.58 4.38 -13.43
CA GLU A 120 -6.88 4.17 -14.09
C GLU A 120 -7.88 3.43 -13.18
N ARG A 121 -7.39 2.46 -12.40
CA ARG A 121 -8.26 1.71 -11.48
C ARG A 121 -8.73 2.56 -10.31
N VAL A 122 -7.86 3.38 -9.71
CA VAL A 122 -8.22 4.17 -8.52
C VAL A 122 -9.07 5.39 -8.86
N GLU A 123 -8.95 5.94 -10.07
CA GLU A 123 -9.83 7.01 -10.55
C GLU A 123 -11.30 6.55 -10.57
N ASN A 124 -11.56 5.31 -11.00
CA ASN A 124 -12.89 4.69 -10.94
C ASN A 124 -13.42 4.47 -9.50
N LEU A 125 -12.54 4.55 -8.50
CA LEU A 125 -12.86 4.47 -7.07
C LEU A 125 -12.96 5.87 -6.41
N GLY A 126 -12.91 6.94 -7.21
CA GLY A 126 -13.07 8.32 -6.75
C GLY A 126 -11.78 9.00 -6.30
N PHE A 127 -10.61 8.38 -6.48
CA PHE A 127 -9.34 9.08 -6.32
C PHE A 127 -9.21 10.16 -7.40
N ARG A 128 -8.57 11.27 -7.06
CA ARG A 128 -8.27 12.37 -7.98
C ARG A 128 -6.80 12.75 -7.84
N GLU A 129 -6.19 13.15 -8.95
CA GLU A 129 -4.84 13.71 -8.93
C GLU A 129 -4.82 14.94 -8.02
N SER A 130 -3.80 15.02 -7.15
CA SER A 130 -3.60 16.14 -6.23
C SER A 130 -2.33 16.91 -6.58
N ASN A 131 -1.20 16.20 -6.68
CA ASN A 131 0.12 16.79 -6.93
C ASN A 131 0.93 15.94 -7.91
N ARG A 132 1.95 16.55 -8.52
CA ARG A 132 2.95 15.86 -9.36
C ARG A 132 4.32 15.84 -8.70
N THR A 133 5.05 14.75 -8.91
CA THR A 133 6.46 14.64 -8.53
C THR A 133 7.34 14.77 -9.78
N PHE A 134 8.30 15.68 -9.74
CA PHE A 134 9.29 15.87 -10.81
C PHE A 134 10.67 15.47 -10.29
N ILE A 135 11.44 14.72 -11.08
CA ILE A 135 12.77 14.26 -10.72
C ILE A 135 13.75 14.80 -11.77
N MET A 136 14.81 15.46 -11.32
CA MET A 136 15.95 15.86 -12.15
C MET A 136 17.19 15.14 -11.62
N ASN A 137 17.82 14.32 -12.45
CA ASN A 137 19.08 13.70 -12.06
C ASN A 137 20.21 14.73 -12.17
N ILE A 138 21.00 14.86 -11.11
CA ILE A 138 22.09 15.85 -11.01
C ILE A 138 23.48 15.20 -10.96
N PHE A 139 23.54 13.86 -11.05
CA PHE A 139 24.77 13.07 -11.09
C PHE A 139 24.67 11.89 -12.06
#